data_AF-A0A8T6I476-F1
#
_entry.id   AF-A0A8T6I476-F1
#
_cell.length_a   1.000
_cell.length_b   1.000
_cell.length_c   1.000
_cell.angle_alpha   90.00
_cell.angle_beta   90.00
_cell.angle_gamma   90.00
#
_symmetry.space_group_name_H-M   'P 1'
#
loop_
_entity.id
_entity.type
_entity.pdbx_description
1 polymer ?
#
loop_
_entity_poly.entity_id
_entity_poly.type
_entity_poly.pdbx_seq_one_letter_code
_entity_poly.pdbx_strand_id
1 'polypeptide(L)'
;MALIDEVTAETAVAILLAARDLLSDESKWTRGALARDSKGDEVDCMSPDASYWSAFGAVLVASAADPEDGVLDWDADATVMALERLERNAASLLRVDYGPRRRGFVVEFNDRPATKFQDVMSLFEGAINERQRD
;
A
#
# COMPACT_ATOMS: atom_id res chain seq x y z
N MET A 1 18.90 1.27 -19.14
CA MET A 1 18.09 0.25 -18.44
C MET A 1 18.27 0.39 -16.94
N ALA A 2 19.47 0.19 -16.38
CA ALA A 2 19.73 0.34 -14.94
C ALA A 2 19.23 1.65 -14.29
N LEU A 3 19.36 2.80 -14.96
CA LEU A 3 18.91 4.09 -14.41
C LEU A 3 17.38 4.22 -14.31
N ILE A 4 16.62 3.53 -15.19
CA ILE A 4 15.15 3.55 -15.16
C ILE A 4 14.67 2.66 -14.00
N ASP A 5 15.30 1.49 -13.84
CA ASP A 5 14.98 0.54 -12.76
C ASP A 5 15.23 1.14 -11.36
N GLU A 6 16.25 1.99 -11.21
CA GLU A 6 16.58 2.70 -9.98
C GLU A 6 15.55 3.80 -9.65
N VAL A 7 15.18 4.64 -10.63
CA VAL A 7 14.15 5.69 -10.44
C VAL A 7 12.80 5.07 -10.06
N THR A 8 12.37 4.02 -10.77
CA THR A 8 11.12 3.31 -10.44
C THR A 8 11.15 2.73 -9.01
N ALA A 9 12.33 2.30 -8.54
CA ALA A 9 12.50 1.77 -7.19
C ALA A 9 12.40 2.84 -6.10
N GLU A 10 12.97 4.01 -6.35
CA GLU A 10 12.86 5.17 -5.46
C GLU A 10 11.41 5.66 -5.39
N THR A 11 10.73 5.78 -6.54
CA THR A 11 9.31 6.13 -6.59
C THR A 11 8.45 5.11 -5.85
N ALA A 12 8.72 3.81 -5.98
CA ALA A 12 8.02 2.77 -5.24
C ALA A 12 8.17 2.93 -3.70
N VAL A 13 9.37 3.30 -3.23
CA VAL A 13 9.59 3.59 -1.80
C VAL A 13 8.85 4.85 -1.37
N ALA A 14 8.85 5.90 -2.19
CA ALA A 14 8.10 7.13 -1.91
C ALA A 14 6.59 6.86 -1.79
N ILE A 15 6.02 6.02 -2.67
CA ILE A 15 4.62 5.58 -2.60
C ILE A 15 4.35 4.85 -1.26
N LEU A 16 5.23 3.92 -0.87
CA LEU A 16 5.07 3.18 0.39
C LEU A 16 5.16 4.09 1.63
N LEU A 17 6.04 5.10 1.61
CA LEU A 17 6.15 6.09 2.67
C LEU A 17 4.87 6.93 2.77
N ALA A 18 4.37 7.45 1.64
CA ALA A 18 3.13 8.23 1.62
C ALA A 18 1.91 7.40 2.06
N ALA A 19 1.82 6.14 1.63
CA ALA A 19 0.77 5.21 2.07
C ALA A 19 0.82 4.92 3.57
N ARG A 20 2.02 4.73 4.12
CA ARG A 20 2.23 4.57 5.56
C ARG A 20 1.80 5.83 6.32
N ASP A 21 2.14 7.01 5.81
CA ASP A 21 1.81 8.28 6.45
C ASP A 21 0.29 8.54 6.43
N LEU A 22 -0.42 8.17 5.35
CA LEU A 22 -1.90 8.16 5.29
C LEU A 22 -2.52 7.29 6.39
N LEU A 23 -1.89 6.15 6.68
CA LEU A 23 -2.35 5.21 7.70
C LEU A 23 -1.84 5.52 9.10
N SER A 24 -0.98 6.51 9.30
CA SER A 24 -0.30 6.78 10.59
C SER A 24 -1.24 7.01 11.79
N ASP A 25 -2.50 7.36 11.51
CA ASP A 25 -3.59 7.45 12.49
C ASP A 25 -4.40 6.14 12.51
N GLU A 26 -4.26 5.35 13.59
CA GLU A 26 -4.97 4.08 13.77
C GLU A 26 -6.50 4.24 13.62
N SER A 27 -7.05 5.39 13.99
CA SER A 27 -8.49 5.64 13.87
C SER A 27 -8.97 5.73 12.42
N LYS A 28 -8.06 5.96 11.46
CA LYS A 28 -8.32 6.04 10.02
C LYS A 28 -8.10 4.73 9.27
N TRP A 29 -7.68 3.68 9.96
CA TRP A 29 -7.50 2.37 9.35
C TRP A 29 -8.84 1.63 9.22
N THR A 30 -9.07 1.00 8.05
CA THR A 30 -10.26 0.18 7.83
C THR A 30 -9.95 -1.23 7.30
N ARG A 31 -10.92 -2.13 7.54
CA ARG A 31 -10.94 -3.51 7.05
C ARG A 31 -12.15 -3.75 6.17
N GLY A 32 -12.02 -4.71 5.25
CA GLY A 32 -13.08 -5.19 4.36
C GLY A 32 -13.48 -4.21 3.26
N ALA A 33 -12.82 -3.06 3.16
CA ALA A 33 -13.04 -2.03 2.16
C ALA A 33 -11.71 -1.35 1.82
N LEU A 34 -11.58 -0.85 0.58
CA LEU A 34 -10.38 -0.08 0.20
C LEU A 34 -10.33 1.27 0.89
N ALA A 35 -11.49 1.94 0.99
CA ALA A 35 -11.66 3.14 1.76
C ALA A 35 -13.08 3.26 2.32
N ARG A 36 -13.24 4.15 3.30
CA ARG A 36 -14.54 4.59 3.81
C ARG A 36 -14.60 6.10 3.94
N ASP A 37 -15.79 6.66 3.89
CA ASP A 37 -16.03 8.06 4.22
C ASP A 37 -16.11 8.31 5.73
N SER A 38 -16.27 9.58 6.13
CA SER A 38 -16.45 10.01 7.53
C SER A 38 -17.62 9.35 8.29
N LYS A 39 -18.57 8.72 7.60
CA LYS A 39 -19.72 8.02 8.18
C LYS A 39 -19.48 6.52 8.31
N GLY A 40 -18.39 6.03 7.76
CA GLY A 40 -18.04 4.61 7.71
C GLY A 40 -18.64 3.88 6.50
N ASP A 41 -19.24 4.60 5.54
CA ASP A 41 -19.75 4.01 4.31
C ASP A 41 -18.59 3.70 3.37
N GLU A 42 -18.66 2.57 2.66
CA GLU A 42 -17.65 2.21 1.66
C GLU A 42 -17.71 3.15 0.46
N VAL A 43 -16.54 3.67 0.07
CA VAL A 43 -16.39 4.58 -1.07
C VAL A 43 -15.18 4.16 -1.90
N ASP A 44 -15.11 4.66 -3.13
CA ASP A 44 -13.89 4.56 -3.93
C ASP A 44 -12.72 5.19 -3.17
N CYS A 45 -11.55 4.56 -3.18
CA CYS A 45 -10.38 5.07 -2.44
C CYS A 45 -9.87 6.41 -2.95
N MET A 46 -10.13 6.74 -4.22
CA MET A 46 -9.82 8.02 -4.84
C MET A 46 -10.94 9.05 -4.66
N SER A 47 -12.04 8.69 -4.00
CA SER A 47 -13.13 9.62 -3.71
C SER A 47 -12.62 10.76 -2.82
N PRO A 48 -13.00 12.02 -3.07
CA PRO A 48 -12.72 13.13 -2.15
C PRO A 48 -13.40 12.95 -0.78
N ASP A 49 -14.40 12.08 -0.68
CA ASP A 49 -15.07 11.77 0.60
C ASP A 49 -14.31 10.72 1.43
N ALA A 50 -13.31 10.03 0.84
CA ALA A 50 -12.52 9.01 1.55
C ALA A 50 -11.78 9.62 2.75
N SER A 51 -11.99 9.04 3.92
CA SER A 51 -11.44 9.49 5.21
C SER A 51 -10.74 8.37 5.98
N TYR A 52 -10.94 7.11 5.58
CA TYR A 52 -10.33 5.91 6.14
C TYR A 52 -9.82 5.03 5.01
N TRP A 53 -8.70 4.34 5.22
CA TRP A 53 -8.07 3.49 4.19
C TRP A 53 -7.65 2.13 4.74
N SER A 54 -7.67 1.10 3.88
CA SER A 54 -6.96 -0.15 4.13
C SER A 54 -5.50 -0.05 3.66
N ALA A 55 -4.68 -1.04 4.00
CA ALA A 55 -3.30 -1.12 3.51
C ALA A 55 -3.20 -1.02 1.97
N PHE A 56 -4.07 -1.73 1.24
CA PHE A 56 -4.06 -1.71 -0.22
C PHE A 56 -4.59 -0.38 -0.78
N GLY A 57 -5.69 0.14 -0.20
CA GLY A 57 -6.27 1.42 -0.62
C GLY A 57 -5.31 2.60 -0.41
N ALA A 58 -4.56 2.60 0.68
CA ALA A 58 -3.56 3.64 0.96
C ALA A 58 -2.45 3.69 -0.12
N VAL A 59 -2.01 2.53 -0.62
CA VAL A 59 -1.00 2.48 -1.71
C VAL A 59 -1.55 3.07 -3.01
N LEU A 60 -2.79 2.74 -3.38
CA LEU A 60 -3.42 3.28 -4.59
C LEU A 60 -3.57 4.81 -4.53
N VAL A 61 -3.98 5.34 -3.38
CA VAL A 61 -4.10 6.79 -3.19
C VAL A 61 -2.73 7.44 -3.22
N ALA A 62 -1.75 6.87 -2.53
CA ALA A 62 -0.38 7.38 -2.52
C ALA A 62 0.28 7.38 -3.90
N SER A 63 -0.01 6.38 -4.75
CA SER A 63 0.52 6.32 -6.12
C SER A 63 -0.04 7.37 -7.07
N ALA A 64 -1.17 7.96 -6.71
CA ALA A 64 -1.86 8.96 -7.53
C ALA A 64 -1.64 10.39 -7.01
N ALA A 65 -0.98 10.54 -5.86
CA ALA A 65 -0.66 11.82 -5.27
C ALA A 65 0.62 12.37 -5.91
N ASP A 66 0.50 13.02 -7.07
CA ASP A 66 1.54 13.94 -7.54
C ASP A 66 1.38 15.27 -6.75
N PRO A 67 2.39 15.68 -5.95
CA PRO A 67 2.26 16.80 -5.02
C PRO A 67 2.15 18.19 -5.67
N GLU A 68 2.43 18.39 -6.96
CA GLU A 68 2.59 19.75 -7.50
C GLU A 68 1.60 20.20 -8.58
N ASP A 69 1.07 19.34 -9.47
CA ASP A 69 0.41 19.83 -10.69
C ASP A 69 -1.06 19.43 -10.90
N GLY A 70 -1.67 18.67 -9.99
CA GLY A 70 -3.08 18.27 -10.10
C GLY A 70 -3.40 17.39 -11.33
N VAL A 71 -2.36 16.90 -12.01
CA VAL A 71 -2.43 15.87 -13.03
C VAL A 71 -2.17 14.54 -12.34
N LEU A 72 -3.11 13.60 -12.46
CA LEU A 72 -2.92 12.22 -12.01
C LEU A 72 -1.88 11.56 -12.92
N ASP A 73 -0.60 11.71 -12.62
CA ASP A 73 0.48 10.96 -13.29
C ASP A 73 0.72 9.66 -12.52
N TRP A 74 -0.12 8.66 -12.82
CA TRP A 74 0.02 7.34 -12.25
C TRP A 74 1.25 6.65 -12.86
N ASP A 75 2.36 6.62 -12.12
CA ASP A 75 3.48 5.72 -12.41
C ASP A 75 3.08 4.27 -12.10
N ALA A 76 2.53 3.59 -13.11
CA ALA A 76 2.03 2.23 -13.01
C ALA A 76 3.14 1.24 -12.60
N ASP A 77 4.37 1.43 -13.08
CA ASP A 77 5.49 0.53 -12.81
C ASP A 77 5.96 0.67 -11.35
N ALA A 78 6.07 1.91 -10.85
CA ALA A 78 6.41 2.15 -9.44
C ALA A 78 5.31 1.64 -8.50
N THR A 79 4.04 1.82 -8.89
CA THR A 79 2.89 1.30 -8.12
C THR A 79 2.90 -0.22 -8.03
N VAL A 80 3.13 -0.90 -9.16
CA VAL A 80 3.25 -2.36 -9.20
C VAL A 80 4.42 -2.81 -8.31
N MET A 81 5.57 -2.15 -8.41
CA MET A 81 6.72 -2.50 -7.57
C MET A 81 6.45 -2.28 -6.08
N ALA A 82 5.77 -1.19 -5.68
CA ALA A 82 5.37 -0.94 -4.31
C ALA A 82 4.43 -2.04 -3.78
N LEU A 83 3.40 -2.40 -4.56
CA LEU A 83 2.48 -3.47 -4.22
C LEU A 83 3.18 -4.83 -4.12
N GLU A 84 4.11 -5.15 -5.02
CA GLU A 84 4.85 -6.41 -4.96
C GLU A 84 5.72 -6.55 -3.71
N ARG A 85 6.38 -5.47 -3.27
CA ARG A 85 7.13 -5.44 -2.00
C ARG A 85 6.21 -5.68 -0.80
N LEU A 86 5.05 -5.03 -0.81
CA LEU A 86 4.04 -5.18 0.23
C LEU A 86 3.47 -6.61 0.25
N GLU A 87 3.15 -7.17 -0.91
CA GLU A 87 2.64 -8.54 -1.06
C GLU A 87 3.64 -9.60 -0.58
N ARG A 88 4.94 -9.43 -0.90
CA ARG A 88 6.00 -10.31 -0.39
C ARG A 88 6.12 -10.27 1.13
N ASN A 89 6.09 -9.08 1.72
CA ASN A 89 6.13 -8.94 3.17
C ASN A 89 4.88 -9.52 3.83
N ALA A 90 3.70 -9.30 3.25
CA ALA A 90 2.45 -9.88 3.74
C ALA A 90 2.52 -11.41 3.71
N ALA A 91 2.96 -12.02 2.61
CA ALA A 91 3.14 -13.47 2.51
C ALA A 91 4.12 -14.01 3.57
N SER A 92 5.23 -13.30 3.81
CA SER A 92 6.20 -13.65 4.86
C SER A 92 5.58 -13.65 6.26
N LEU A 93 4.86 -12.58 6.62
CA LEU A 93 4.18 -12.47 7.91
C LEU A 93 3.06 -13.51 8.07
N LEU A 94 2.39 -13.84 6.96
CA LEU A 94 1.39 -14.90 6.88
C LEU A 94 1.98 -16.31 6.91
N ARG A 95 3.30 -16.46 6.76
CA ARG A 95 4.01 -17.74 6.64
C ARG A 95 3.46 -18.60 5.50
N VAL A 96 3.16 -17.97 4.38
CA VAL A 96 2.69 -18.63 3.15
C VAL A 96 3.70 -18.38 2.03
N ASP A 97 3.83 -19.34 1.13
CA ASP A 97 4.72 -19.17 -0.01
C ASP A 97 4.18 -18.09 -0.95
N TYR A 98 5.02 -17.07 -1.18
CA TYR A 98 4.79 -16.08 -2.22
C TYR A 98 5.10 -16.70 -3.58
N GLY A 99 4.11 -16.75 -4.46
CA GLY A 99 4.24 -17.37 -5.78
C GLY A 99 3.57 -16.55 -6.87
N PRO A 100 3.98 -16.69 -8.13
CA PRO A 100 3.60 -15.80 -9.24
C PRO A 100 2.10 -15.80 -9.57
N ARG A 101 1.30 -16.71 -9.00
CA ARG A 101 -0.14 -16.83 -9.24
C ARG A 101 -1.02 -16.47 -8.03
N ARG A 102 -0.42 -16.11 -6.89
CA ARG A 102 -1.18 -15.78 -5.69
C ARG A 102 -0.94 -14.30 -5.35
N ARG A 103 -2.01 -13.51 -5.46
CA ARG A 103 -2.06 -12.07 -5.12
C ARG A 103 -3.15 -11.85 -4.07
N GLY A 104 -3.17 -10.67 -3.46
CA GLY A 104 -4.15 -10.29 -2.44
C GLY A 104 -3.75 -10.71 -1.03
N PHE A 105 -2.47 -11.03 -0.78
CA PHE A 105 -1.99 -11.27 0.59
C PHE A 105 -2.07 -10.01 1.43
N VAL A 106 -1.87 -8.82 0.84
CA VAL A 106 -2.06 -7.56 1.56
C VAL A 106 -3.50 -7.41 2.05
N VAL A 107 -4.48 -7.67 1.18
CA VAL A 107 -5.91 -7.61 1.54
C VAL A 107 -6.24 -8.69 2.58
N GLU A 108 -5.80 -9.93 2.34
CA GLU A 108 -6.00 -11.03 3.28
C GLU A 108 -5.37 -10.74 4.65
N PHE A 109 -4.15 -10.20 4.67
CA PHE A 109 -3.46 -9.81 5.90
C PHE A 109 -4.18 -8.69 6.61
N ASN A 110 -4.56 -7.62 5.91
CA ASN A 110 -5.29 -6.47 6.46
C ASN A 110 -6.61 -6.89 7.12
N ASP A 111 -7.37 -7.75 6.45
CA ASP A 111 -8.75 -8.07 6.84
C ASP A 111 -8.88 -9.23 7.84
N ARG A 112 -7.77 -9.92 8.15
CA ARG A 112 -7.75 -10.96 9.18
C ARG A 112 -8.17 -10.37 10.54
N PRO A 113 -9.14 -10.99 11.25
CA PRO A 113 -9.58 -10.50 12.56
C PRO A 113 -8.46 -10.39 13.62
N ALA A 114 -7.42 -11.20 13.47
CA ALA A 114 -6.27 -11.21 14.37
C ALA A 114 -5.29 -10.05 14.13
N THR A 115 -5.20 -9.55 12.90
CA THR A 115 -4.27 -8.49 12.51
C THR A 115 -4.57 -7.22 13.29
N LYS A 116 -3.55 -6.59 13.87
CA LYS A 116 -3.63 -5.31 14.56
C LYS A 116 -3.07 -4.20 13.69
N PHE A 117 -3.36 -2.96 14.05
CA PHE A 117 -2.87 -1.81 13.30
C PHE A 117 -1.34 -1.80 13.24
N GLN A 118 -0.67 -2.12 14.36
CA GLN A 118 0.79 -2.20 14.43
C GLN A 118 1.37 -3.29 13.51
N ASP A 119 0.62 -4.35 13.23
CA ASP A 119 1.03 -5.39 12.27
C ASP A 119 1.00 -4.84 10.83
N VAL A 120 0.00 -4.03 10.49
CA VAL A 120 -0.08 -3.32 9.20
C VAL A 120 1.06 -2.29 9.08
N MET A 121 1.37 -1.55 10.13
CA MET A 121 2.52 -0.63 10.10
C MET A 121 3.84 -1.40 9.93
N SER A 122 4.00 -2.55 10.60
CA SER A 122 5.18 -3.40 10.44
C SER A 122 5.31 -3.98 9.03
N LEU A 123 4.19 -4.25 8.36
CA LEU A 123 4.13 -4.65 6.96
C LEU A 123 4.73 -3.55 6.05
N PHE A 124 4.34 -2.29 6.24
CA PHE A 124 4.91 -1.16 5.48
C PHE A 124 6.39 -0.97 5.77
N GLU A 125 6.80 -1.01 7.04
CA GLU A 125 8.22 -0.88 7.40
C GLU A 125 9.07 -1.99 6.80
N GLY A 126 8.57 -3.23 6.75
CA GLY A 126 9.23 -4.34 6.05
C GLY A 126 9.40 -4.08 4.56
N ALA A 127 8.37 -3.55 3.89
CA ALA A 127 8.38 -3.24 2.46
C ALA A 127 9.28 -2.05 2.10
N ILE A 128 9.33 -1.02 2.94
CA ILE A 128 10.18 0.16 2.78
C ILE A 128 11.67 -0.22 2.93
N ASN A 129 11.99 -1.05 3.93
CA ASN A 129 13.35 -1.47 4.21
C ASN A 129 13.83 -2.65 3.34
N GLU A 130 12.97 -3.19 2.47
CA GLU A 130 13.34 -4.24 1.53
C GLU A 130 14.34 -3.67 0.51
N ARG A 131 15.60 -4.07 0.63
CA ARG A 131 16.60 -3.82 -0.41
C ARG A 131 16.19 -4.62 -1.65
N GLN A 132 16.30 -4.01 -2.83
CA GLN A 132 16.25 -4.77 -4.08
C GLN A 132 17.25 -5.93 -3.96
N ARG A 133 16.74 -7.15 -3.94
CA ARG A 133 17.59 -8.33 -4.08
C ARG A 133 17.75 -8.52 -5.59
N ASP A 134 18.98 -8.30 -6.05
CA ASP A 134 19.43 -8.59 -7.41
C ASP A 134 19.11 -10.03 -7.85
#